data_AF-A0A920JQN4-F1
#
_entry.id   AF-A0A920JQN4-F1
#
_cell.length_a   1.000
_cell.length_b   1.000
_cell.length_c   1.000
_cell.angle_alpha   90.00
_cell.angle_beta   90.00
_cell.angle_gamma   90.00
#
_symmetry.space_group_name_H-M   'P 1'
#
loop_
_entity.id
_entity.type
_entity.pdbx_description
1 polymer ?
#
loop_
_entity_poly.entity_id
_entity_poly.type
_entity_poly.pdbx_seq_one_letter_code
_entity_poly.pdbx_strand_id
1 'polypeptide(L)' 'MSISITENAAVHVMNHLKERGSGIGVRLGVKTTGCSGLAYVIEFADKIDKDDKFFVDQGVP' A
#
# COMPACT_ATOMS: atom_id res chain seq x y z
N MET A 1 6.25 6.68 14.24
CA MET A 1 4.94 6.16 13.77
C MET A 1 5.25 4.97 12.90
N SER A 2 4.76 3.78 13.26
CA SER A 2 5.08 2.53 12.57
C SER A 2 3.87 2.05 11.78
N ILE A 3 4.06 1.80 10.49
CA ILE A 3 3.16 1.00 9.66
C ILE A 3 3.86 -0.34 9.47
N SER A 4 3.14 -1.44 9.68
CA SER A 4 3.66 -2.80 9.52
C SER A 4 2.68 -3.65 8.73
N ILE A 5 3.21 -4.65 8.02
CA ILE A 5 2.45 -5.63 7.27
C ILE A 5 2.77 -7.03 7.80
N THR A 6 1.76 -7.89 7.89
CA THR A 6 2.00 -9.28 8.29
C THR A 6 2.70 -10.03 7.15
N GLU A 7 3.45 -11.07 7.48
CA GLU A 7 4.16 -11.89 6.50
C GLU A 7 3.19 -12.46 5.42
N ASN A 8 2.01 -12.93 5.83
CA ASN A 8 0.99 -13.41 4.89
C ASN A 8 0.50 -12.32 3.94
N ALA A 9 0.29 -11.10 4.43
CA ALA A 9 -0.13 -9.98 3.60
C ALA A 9 1.01 -9.53 2.66
N ALA A 10 2.26 -9.59 3.12
CA ALA A 10 3.42 -9.30 2.30
C ALA A 10 3.53 -10.26 1.11
N VAL A 11 3.42 -11.57 1.36
CA VAL A 11 3.39 -12.59 0.29
C VAL A 11 2.25 -12.31 -0.69
N HIS A 12 1.06 -12.00 -0.19
CA HIS A 12 -0.11 -11.70 -1.03
C HIS A 12 0.13 -10.49 -1.94
N VAL A 13 0.63 -9.38 -1.39
CA VAL A 13 0.92 -8.15 -2.13
C VAL A 13 2.02 -8.37 -3.17
N MET A 14 3.11 -9.04 -2.80
CA MET A 14 4.22 -9.31 -3.71
C MET A 14 3.81 -10.20 -4.87
N ASN A 15 2.96 -11.21 -4.64
CA ASN A 15 2.40 -12.04 -5.71
C ASN A 15 1.56 -11.20 -6.67
N HIS A 16 0.69 -10.33 -6.17
CA HIS A 16 -0.13 -9.48 -7.04
C HIS A 16 0.70 -8.44 -7.81
N LEU A 17 1.72 -7.84 -7.19
CA LEU A 17 2.67 -6.95 -7.88
C LEU A 17 3.38 -7.68 -9.02
N LYS A 18 3.81 -8.92 -8.76
CA LYS A 18 4.45 -9.76 -9.77
C LYS A 18 3.50 -10.14 -10.91
N GLU A 19 2.26 -10.52 -10.60
CA GLU A 19 1.22 -10.82 -11.59
C GLU A 19 0.84 -9.59 -12.42
N ARG A 20 0.77 -8.42 -11.80
CA ARG A 20 0.56 -7.13 -12.50
C ARG A 20 1.71 -6.78 -13.44
N GLY A 21 2.92 -7.29 -13.18
CA GLY A 21 4.13 -7.06 -13.98
C GLY A 21 4.66 -5.62 -13.95
N SER A 22 4.06 -4.75 -13.13
CA SER A 22 4.43 -3.34 -12.98
C SER A 22 3.96 -2.79 -11.63
N GLY A 23 4.67 -1.78 -11.15
CA GLY A 23 4.47 -1.17 -9.84
C GLY A 23 5.75 -1.20 -9.00
N ILE A 24 5.95 -0.13 -8.25
CA ILE A 24 7.07 0.01 -7.32
C ILE A 24 6.71 -0.44 -5.90
N GLY A 25 5.42 -0.69 -5.60
CA GLY A 25 4.94 -1.03 -4.27
C GLY A 25 3.42 -0.87 -4.13
N VAL A 26 2.95 -0.74 -2.89
CA VAL A 26 1.55 -0.45 -2.57
C VAL A 26 1.42 0.85 -1.77
N ARG A 27 0.40 1.64 -2.11
CA ARG A 27 0.06 2.86 -1.38
C ARG A 27 -1.13 2.60 -0.47
N LEU A 28 -0.95 2.93 0.81
CA LEU A 28 -2.03 2.98 1.80
C LEU A 28 -2.55 4.42 1.90
N GLY A 29 -3.85 4.60 1.63
CA GLY A 29 -4.54 5.87 1.74
C GLY A 29 -5.78 5.80 2.62
N VAL A 30 -6.37 6.95 2.88
CA VAL A 30 -7.69 7.08 3.50
C VAL A 30 -8.58 7.95 2.64
N LYS A 31 -9.86 7.58 2.51
CA LYS A 31 -10.88 8.39 1.83
C LYS A 31 -12.08 8.61 2.73
N THR A 32 -12.75 9.74 2.56
CA THR A 32 -14.02 10.05 3.25
C THR A 32 -15.13 9.14 2.74
N THR A 33 -16.00 8.68 3.65
CA THR A 33 -17.17 7.87 3.33
C THR A 33 -18.35 8.26 4.24
N GLY A 34 -19.53 8.47 3.66
CA GLY A 34 -20.73 8.92 4.40
C GLY A 34 -20.60 10.33 4.99
N CYS A 35 -21.34 10.61 6.06
CA CYS A 35 -21.39 11.95 6.67
C CYS A 35 -20.13 12.32 7.45
N SER A 36 -19.41 11.34 8.00
CA SER A 36 -18.25 11.56 8.88
C SER A 36 -17.26 10.37 8.91
N GLY A 37 -17.42 9.38 8.03
CA GLY A 37 -16.60 8.17 8.04
C GLY A 37 -15.32 8.30 7.22
N LEU A 38 -14.36 7.42 7.51
CA LEU A 38 -13.14 7.22 6.74
C LEU A 38 -13.02 5.74 6.36
N ALA A 39 -12.46 5.45 5.19
CA ALA A 39 -12.16 4.12 4.72
C ALA A 39 -10.70 4.04 4.26
N TYR A 40 -10.02 2.95 4.60
CA TYR A 40 -8.70 2.65 4.06
C TYR A 40 -8.80 2.25 2.59
N VAL A 41 -7.78 2.62 1.83
CA VAL A 41 -7.62 2.26 0.42
C VAL A 41 -6.21 1.71 0.24
N ILE A 42 -6.09 0.57 -0.43
CA ILE A 42 -4.81 -0.02 -0.81
C ILE A 42 -4.79 -0.10 -2.33
N GLU A 43 -3.80 0.52 -2.95
CA GLU A 43 -3.64 0.58 -4.41
C GLU A 43 -2.20 0.25 -4.77
N PHE A 44 -1.97 -0.27 -5.98
CA PHE A 44 -0.60 -0.37 -6.48
C PHE A 44 -0.07 1.02 -6.82
N ALA A 45 1.18 1.28 -6.47
CA ALA A 45 1.86 2.52 -6.80
C ALA A 45 2.87 2.28 -7.93
N ASP A 46 2.86 3.13 -8.95
CA ASP A 46 3.84 3.09 -10.05
C ASP A 46 4.94 4.15 -9.89
N LYS A 47 4.75 5.10 -8.97
CA LYS A 47 5.69 6.16 -8.61
C LYS A 47 5.46 6.63 -7.17
N ILE A 48 6.47 7.24 -6.57
CA ILE A 48 6.35 7.92 -5.28
C ILE A 48 5.91 9.37 -5.56
N ASP A 49 4.84 9.82 -4.91
CA ASP A 49 4.38 11.20 -4.99
C ASP A 49 4.97 12.04 -3.85
N LYS A 50 4.99 13.37 -4.01
CA LYS A 50 5.69 14.30 -3.10
C LYS A 50 5.21 14.22 -1.63
N ASP A 51 3.95 13.84 -1.44
CA ASP A 51 3.28 13.81 -0.13
C ASP A 51 3.28 12.40 0.47
N ASP A 52 3.85 11.41 -0.23
CA ASP A 52 4.00 10.07 0.30
C ASP A 52 5.02 10.03 1.41
N LYS A 53 4.73 9.21 2.41
CA LYS A 53 5.74 8.71 3.34
C LYS A 53 6.09 7.29 2.94
N PHE A 54 7.34 7.09 2.57
CA PHE A 54 7.84 5.80 2.12
C PHE A 54 8.26 4.93 3.30
N PHE A 55 7.83 3.66 3.28
CA PHE A 55 8.16 2.66 4.28
C PHE A 55 8.50 1.35 3.57
N VAL A 56 9.30 0.50 4.21
CA VAL A 56 9.53 -0.87 3.75
C VAL A 56 9.35 -1.79 4.94
N ASP A 57 8.52 -2.80 4.79
CA ASP A 57 8.34 -3.85 5.80
C ASP A 57 8.08 -5.20 5.14
N GLN A 58 8.69 -6.27 5.67
CA GLN A 58 8.65 -7.61 5.09
C GLN A 58 8.98 -7.67 3.58
N GLY A 59 9.80 -6.73 3.09
CA GLY A 59 10.16 -6.62 1.67
C GLY A 59 9.11 -5.97 0.76
N VAL A 60 7.99 -5.49 1.32
CA VAL A 60 6.96 -4.73 0.59
C VAL A 60 7.28 -3.23 0.64
N PRO A 61 7.40 -2.57 -0.52
CA PRO A 61 7.52 -1.11 -0.62
C PRO A 61 6.18 -0.38 -0.64
#